data_AF-A0A2V9XGC6-F1
#
_entry.id   AF-A0A2V9XGC6-F1
#
_cell.length_a   1.000
_cell.length_b   1.000
_cell.length_c   1.000
_cell.angle_alpha   90.00
_cell.angle_beta   90.00
_cell.angle_gamma   90.00
#
_symmetry.space_group_name_H-M   'P 1'
#
loop_
_entity.id
_entity.type
_entity.pdbx_description
1 polymer ?
#
loop_
_entity_poly.entity_id
_entity_poly.type
_entity_poly.pdbx_seq_one_letter_code
_entity_poly.pdbx_strand_id
1 'polypeptide(L)'
;MLVSTTSGRIILYNPKRPRGRVVFSIGQITHTFFPNSVTGARFRNICESSSKEANELERLCDLGASELLMPFDQFRAAATGNYSLSNAESLAARFGSSFEATVYRLATAHPALAVAGLLQYRQRKEEERQAQKLERQSFLFPGVIKSGISDPPKYRRQSCYLSEQCSDDFTVRWNKSFDPSSVIYRAATSAGVQASIEVLPNEAGLSGRLEAIRAPFQRENAHPEHPDVLFLWTADNDV
;
A
#
# COMPACT_ATOMS: atom_id res chain seq x y z
N MET A 1 -20.74 -2.49 -6.09
CA MET A 1 -21.30 -1.13 -6.19
C MET A 1 -22.59 -1.10 -5.39
N LEU A 2 -22.64 -0.27 -4.36
CA LEU A 2 -23.84 -0.03 -3.58
C LEU A 2 -24.74 0.97 -4.31
N VAL A 3 -26.02 0.67 -4.45
CA VAL A 3 -27.03 1.51 -5.10
C VAL A 3 -28.20 1.68 -4.14
N SER A 4 -28.62 2.93 -3.92
CA SER A 4 -29.85 3.22 -3.17
C SER A 4 -31.06 3.10 -4.09
N THR A 5 -32.12 2.45 -3.61
CA THR A 5 -33.42 2.34 -4.28
C THR A 5 -34.51 2.91 -3.38
N THR A 6 -35.73 3.07 -3.92
CA THR A 6 -36.91 3.49 -3.14
C THR A 6 -37.28 2.49 -2.04
N SER A 7 -36.89 1.22 -2.18
CA SER A 7 -37.19 0.13 -1.25
C SER A 7 -36.03 -0.26 -0.33
N GLY A 8 -34.85 0.38 -0.45
CA GLY A 8 -33.68 0.05 0.37
C GLY A 8 -32.35 0.23 -0.36
N ARG A 9 -31.41 -0.69 -0.12
CA ARG A 9 -30.06 -0.66 -0.71
C ARG A 9 -29.74 -1.98 -1.37
N ILE A 10 -29.12 -1.91 -2.55
CA ILE A 10 -28.72 -3.08 -3.35
C ILE A 10 -27.21 -3.04 -3.56
N ILE A 11 -26.54 -4.17 -3.39
CA ILE A 11 -25.13 -4.33 -3.75
C ILE A 11 -25.04 -5.09 -5.07
N LEU A 12 -24.56 -4.40 -6.11
CA LEU A 12 -24.26 -4.98 -7.42
C LEU A 12 -22.80 -5.43 -7.46
N TYR A 13 -22.53 -6.68 -7.84
CA TYR A 13 -21.17 -7.19 -8.03
C TYR A 13 -21.09 -8.05 -9.28
N ASN A 14 -19.86 -8.20 -9.82
CA ASN A 14 -19.62 -9.08 -10.96
C ASN A 14 -19.07 -10.43 -10.46
N PRO A 15 -19.84 -11.53 -10.53
CA PRO A 15 -19.43 -12.84 -10.02
C PRO A 15 -18.28 -13.48 -10.80
N LYS A 16 -17.97 -12.98 -12.02
CA LYS A 16 -16.86 -13.48 -12.84
C LYS A 16 -15.50 -12.89 -12.45
N ARG A 17 -15.45 -11.95 -11.50
CA ARG A 17 -14.18 -11.40 -10.98
C ARG A 17 -13.52 -12.40 -10.03
N PRO A 18 -12.20 -12.31 -9.81
CA PRO A 18 -11.52 -13.12 -8.80
C PRO A 18 -12.19 -13.01 -7.43
N ARG A 19 -12.20 -14.11 -6.65
CA ARG A 19 -12.93 -14.20 -5.37
C ARG A 19 -12.68 -12.99 -4.46
N GLY A 20 -11.43 -12.58 -4.25
CA GLY A 20 -11.11 -11.41 -3.43
C GLY A 20 -11.75 -10.10 -3.91
N ARG A 21 -11.91 -9.90 -5.23
CA ARG A 21 -12.59 -8.72 -5.81
C ARG A 21 -14.11 -8.79 -5.61
N VAL A 22 -14.70 -9.98 -5.69
CA VAL A 22 -16.13 -10.21 -5.40
C VAL A 22 -16.41 -9.89 -3.94
N VAL A 23 -15.59 -10.47 -3.06
CA VAL A 23 -15.67 -10.32 -1.62
C VAL A 23 -15.48 -8.85 -1.21
N PHE A 24 -14.49 -8.14 -1.77
CA PHE A 24 -14.34 -6.69 -1.58
C PHE A 24 -15.54 -5.89 -2.09
N SER A 25 -16.13 -6.29 -3.23
CA SER A 25 -17.33 -5.65 -3.76
C SER A 25 -18.55 -5.81 -2.85
N ILE A 26 -18.62 -6.92 -2.10
CA ILE A 26 -19.63 -7.17 -1.07
C ILE A 26 -19.29 -6.38 0.21
N GLY A 27 -18.01 -6.27 0.56
CA GLY A 27 -17.50 -5.46 1.67
C GLY A 27 -17.89 -3.97 1.61
N GLN A 28 -18.36 -3.50 0.45
CA GLN A 28 -19.05 -2.22 0.29
C GLN A 28 -20.29 -2.08 1.19
N ILE A 29 -20.79 -3.17 1.79
CA ILE A 29 -21.77 -3.11 2.88
C ILE A 29 -21.31 -2.17 4.03
N THR A 30 -20.01 -2.01 4.25
CA THR A 30 -19.44 -1.10 5.25
C THR A 30 -19.92 0.34 5.06
N HIS A 31 -20.16 0.78 3.82
CA HIS A 31 -20.73 2.11 3.57
C HIS A 31 -22.09 2.29 4.24
N THR A 32 -22.84 1.20 4.49
CA THR A 32 -24.16 1.27 5.12
C THR A 32 -24.11 1.57 6.61
N PHE A 33 -22.97 1.35 7.28
CA PHE A 33 -22.79 1.57 8.72
C PHE A 33 -22.55 3.05 9.08
N PHE A 34 -22.25 3.90 8.10
CA PHE A 34 -22.06 5.34 8.33
C PHE A 34 -23.37 6.11 8.15
N PRO A 35 -23.78 6.99 9.09
CA PRO A 35 -25.08 7.67 9.07
C PRO A 35 -25.35 8.50 7.80
N ASN A 36 -24.30 9.09 7.21
CA ASN A 36 -24.42 9.93 6.01
C ASN A 36 -24.49 9.14 4.69
N SER A 37 -24.65 7.82 4.75
CA SER A 37 -24.84 6.96 3.57
C SER A 37 -26.25 7.01 2.97
N VAL A 38 -27.19 7.72 3.62
CA VAL A 38 -28.62 7.75 3.27
C VAL A 38 -28.90 8.58 2.01
N THR A 39 -28.08 9.57 1.67
CA THR A 39 -28.22 10.39 0.44
C THR A 39 -27.66 9.75 -0.83
N GLY A 40 -27.33 8.47 -0.78
CA GLY A 40 -26.90 7.73 -1.97
C GLY A 40 -25.38 7.76 -2.13
N ALA A 41 -24.81 6.57 -2.11
CA ALA A 41 -23.39 6.31 -2.34
C ALA A 41 -22.93 6.81 -3.73
N ARG A 42 -22.64 8.11 -3.82
CA ARG A 42 -21.60 8.69 -4.65
C ARG A 42 -20.99 9.88 -3.91
N PHE A 43 -20.36 9.64 -2.76
CA PHE A 43 -19.48 10.66 -2.17
C PHE A 43 -18.35 11.07 -3.14
N ARG A 44 -17.99 10.21 -4.11
CA ARG A 44 -17.13 10.56 -5.27
C ARG A 44 -17.70 11.65 -6.20
N ASN A 45 -19.02 11.91 -6.15
CA ASN A 45 -19.66 12.97 -6.93
C ASN A 45 -19.95 14.23 -6.10
N ILE A 46 -19.97 14.13 -4.77
CA ILE A 46 -20.24 15.26 -3.86
C ILE A 46 -18.93 15.94 -3.46
N CYS A 47 -17.86 15.15 -3.32
CA CYS A 47 -16.52 15.62 -3.09
C CYS A 47 -15.71 15.41 -4.36
N GLU A 48 -14.90 16.40 -4.76
CA GLU A 48 -13.85 16.16 -5.76
C GLU A 48 -13.06 14.92 -5.32
N SER A 49 -12.65 14.07 -6.27
CA SER A 49 -11.89 12.84 -5.95
C SER A 49 -10.57 13.12 -5.17
N SER A 50 -10.14 14.37 -5.15
CA SER A 50 -9.01 14.93 -4.38
C SER A 50 -9.38 15.44 -2.98
N SER A 51 -10.66 15.50 -2.58
CA SER A 51 -11.07 16.04 -1.28
C SER A 51 -10.60 15.15 -0.13
N LYS A 52 -10.33 15.77 1.02
CA LYS A 52 -9.87 15.07 2.23
C LYS A 52 -10.92 14.10 2.76
N GLU A 53 -12.18 14.52 2.73
CA GLU A 53 -13.34 13.78 3.21
C GLU A 53 -13.61 12.52 2.38
N ALA A 54 -13.46 12.61 1.05
CA ALA A 54 -13.56 11.46 0.17
C ALA A 54 -12.47 10.41 0.47
N ASN A 55 -11.25 10.87 0.74
CA ASN A 55 -10.12 10.01 1.10
C ASN A 55 -10.29 9.35 2.47
N GLU A 56 -10.83 10.08 3.46
CA GLU A 56 -11.14 9.53 4.78
C GLU A 56 -12.23 8.46 4.71
N LEU A 57 -13.29 8.70 3.94
CA LEU A 57 -14.37 7.72 3.77
C LEU A 57 -13.90 6.44 3.08
N GLU A 58 -13.09 6.54 2.01
CA GLU A 58 -12.54 5.36 1.34
C GLU A 58 -11.67 4.54 2.31
N ARG A 59 -10.83 5.21 3.13
CA ARG A 59 -10.03 4.53 4.18
C ARG A 59 -10.89 3.81 5.22
N LEU A 60 -11.98 4.44 5.67
CA LEU A 60 -12.91 3.81 6.62
C LEU A 60 -13.60 2.59 6.01
N CYS A 61 -13.87 2.62 4.70
CA CYS A 61 -14.45 1.49 3.98
C CYS A 61 -13.45 0.36 3.79
N ASP A 62 -12.19 0.67 3.47
CA ASP A 62 -11.10 -0.30 3.42
C ASP A 62 -10.90 -0.96 4.79
N LEU A 63 -10.96 -0.17 5.87
CA LEU A 63 -10.85 -0.69 7.24
C LEU A 63 -12.00 -1.63 7.58
N GLY A 64 -13.26 -1.21 7.37
CA GLY A 64 -14.40 -2.06 7.70
C GLY A 64 -14.51 -3.29 6.79
N ALA A 65 -14.17 -3.19 5.51
CA ALA A 65 -14.03 -4.35 4.65
C ALA A 65 -12.94 -5.30 5.17
N SER A 66 -11.81 -4.76 5.62
CA SER A 66 -10.75 -5.56 6.22
C SER A 66 -11.21 -6.26 7.51
N GLU A 67 -12.02 -5.64 8.36
CA GLU A 67 -12.57 -6.30 9.57
C GLU A 67 -13.60 -7.38 9.26
N LEU A 68 -14.43 -7.18 8.23
CA LEU A 68 -15.39 -8.20 7.81
C LEU A 68 -14.71 -9.44 7.21
N LEU A 69 -13.58 -9.26 6.52
CA LEU A 69 -12.87 -10.34 5.82
C LEU A 69 -11.78 -10.99 6.65
N MET A 70 -11.06 -10.18 7.42
CA MET A 70 -9.97 -10.58 8.29
C MET A 70 -10.26 -10.06 9.70
N PRO A 71 -11.23 -10.64 10.43
CA PRO A 71 -11.57 -10.19 11.78
C PRO A 71 -10.34 -10.20 12.67
N PHE A 72 -10.09 -9.10 13.37
CA PHE A 72 -8.83 -8.85 14.08
C PHE A 72 -8.33 -10.05 14.91
N ASP A 73 -9.15 -10.59 15.82
CA ASP A 73 -8.75 -11.69 16.69
C ASP A 73 -8.47 -12.99 15.94
N GLN A 74 -9.29 -13.30 14.93
CA GLN A 74 -9.13 -14.51 14.13
C GLN A 74 -7.88 -14.43 13.26
N PHE A 75 -7.61 -13.25 12.68
CA PHE A 75 -6.40 -13.00 11.92
C PHE A 75 -5.17 -13.07 12.82
N ARG A 76 -5.21 -12.41 13.98
CA ARG A 76 -4.12 -12.43 14.98
C ARG A 76 -3.79 -13.85 15.41
N ALA A 77 -4.79 -14.66 15.74
CA ALA A 77 -4.61 -16.07 16.08
C ALA A 77 -4.02 -16.87 14.91
N ALA A 78 -4.43 -16.59 13.66
CA ALA A 78 -3.89 -17.25 12.48
C ALA A 78 -2.45 -16.85 12.14
N ALA A 79 -2.06 -15.61 12.42
CA ALA A 79 -0.72 -15.07 12.17
C ALA A 79 0.26 -15.29 13.34
N THR A 80 -0.24 -15.78 14.48
CA THR A 80 0.56 -15.98 15.69
C THR A 80 1.82 -16.79 15.41
N GLY A 81 2.97 -16.26 15.82
CA GLY A 81 4.28 -16.86 15.61
C GLY A 81 4.85 -16.71 14.20
N ASN A 82 4.13 -16.12 13.25
CA ASN A 82 4.59 -15.95 11.87
C ASN A 82 4.00 -14.72 11.18
N TYR A 83 4.34 -13.54 11.71
CA TYR A 83 4.04 -12.25 11.10
C TYR A 83 5.09 -11.89 10.04
N SER A 84 5.01 -12.52 8.86
CA SER A 84 5.96 -12.31 7.76
C SER A 84 5.25 -12.23 6.41
N LEU A 85 5.83 -11.49 5.46
CA LEU A 85 5.43 -11.49 4.06
C LEU A 85 5.44 -12.90 3.45
N SER A 86 6.32 -13.78 3.92
CA SER A 86 6.38 -15.17 3.47
C SER A 86 5.11 -15.96 3.83
N ASN A 87 4.38 -15.52 4.86
CA ASN A 87 3.12 -16.11 5.30
C ASN A 87 1.88 -15.39 4.72
N ALA A 88 2.06 -14.26 4.03
CA ALA A 88 0.94 -13.45 3.56
C ALA A 88 0.08 -14.17 2.52
N GLU A 89 0.66 -15.01 1.66
CA GLU A 89 -0.10 -15.76 0.66
C GLU A 89 -1.03 -16.80 1.30
N SER A 90 -0.54 -17.53 2.30
CA SER A 90 -1.34 -18.54 3.02
C SER A 90 -2.50 -17.89 3.78
N LEU A 91 -2.25 -16.76 4.44
CA LEU A 91 -3.26 -15.97 5.14
C LEU A 91 -4.28 -15.37 4.17
N ALA A 92 -3.82 -14.84 3.02
CA ALA A 92 -4.71 -14.31 2.00
C ALA A 92 -5.67 -15.40 1.46
N ALA A 93 -5.14 -16.60 1.21
CA ALA A 93 -5.96 -17.74 0.80
C ALA A 93 -6.98 -18.14 1.88
N ARG A 94 -6.57 -18.17 3.15
CA ARG A 94 -7.42 -18.52 4.30
C ARG A 94 -8.59 -17.55 4.47
N PHE A 95 -8.34 -16.25 4.39
CA PHE A 95 -9.36 -15.21 4.61
C PHE A 95 -10.06 -14.76 3.31
N GLY A 96 -9.63 -15.27 2.15
CA GLY A 96 -10.19 -14.89 0.85
C GLY A 96 -9.95 -13.41 0.49
N SER A 97 -8.87 -12.82 1.03
CA SER A 97 -8.45 -11.43 0.80
C SER A 97 -7.41 -11.33 -0.33
N SER A 98 -7.02 -10.11 -0.68
CA SER A 98 -5.85 -9.89 -1.55
C SER A 98 -4.56 -9.96 -0.73
N PHE A 99 -3.45 -10.28 -1.40
CA PHE A 99 -2.13 -10.26 -0.79
C PHE A 99 -1.81 -8.89 -0.16
N GLU A 100 -2.06 -7.79 -0.88
CA GLU A 100 -1.86 -6.42 -0.39
C GLU A 100 -2.66 -6.14 0.90
N ALA A 101 -3.95 -6.46 0.93
CA ALA A 101 -4.77 -6.25 2.12
C ALA A 101 -4.29 -7.10 3.30
N THR A 102 -3.84 -8.33 3.04
CA THR A 102 -3.26 -9.21 4.06
C THR A 102 -1.95 -8.66 4.63
N VAL A 103 -1.09 -8.07 3.80
CA VAL A 103 0.14 -7.40 4.25
C VAL A 103 -0.16 -6.21 5.17
N TYR A 104 -1.16 -5.41 4.83
CA TYR A 104 -1.60 -4.31 5.71
C TYR A 104 -2.14 -4.85 7.03
N ARG A 105 -2.91 -5.94 6.97
CA ARG A 105 -3.45 -6.59 8.17
C ARG A 105 -2.37 -7.23 9.04
N LEU A 106 -1.28 -7.74 8.45
CA LEU A 106 -0.12 -8.22 9.21
C LEU A 106 0.46 -7.13 10.11
N ALA A 107 0.58 -5.90 9.62
CA ALA A 107 1.06 -4.78 10.45
C ALA A 107 0.01 -4.34 11.48
N THR A 108 -1.25 -4.15 11.07
CA THR A 108 -2.26 -3.63 12.02
C THR A 108 -2.62 -4.62 13.13
N ALA A 109 -2.52 -5.93 12.87
CA ALA A 109 -2.74 -6.99 13.86
C ALA A 109 -1.46 -7.47 14.57
N HIS A 110 -0.32 -6.81 14.31
CA HIS A 110 0.95 -7.15 14.95
C HIS A 110 0.91 -6.78 16.43
N PRO A 111 1.39 -7.65 17.35
CA PRO A 111 1.36 -7.35 18.79
C PRO A 111 2.41 -6.30 19.22
N ALA A 112 3.46 -6.12 18.43
CA ALA A 112 4.54 -5.16 18.66
C ALA A 112 4.59 -4.10 17.53
N LEU A 113 5.60 -3.23 17.54
CA LEU A 113 5.80 -2.20 16.53
C LEU A 113 5.94 -2.81 15.13
N ALA A 114 4.98 -2.50 14.26
CA ALA A 114 5.00 -2.90 12.87
C ALA A 114 4.46 -1.83 11.93
N VAL A 115 5.05 -1.74 10.74
CA VAL A 115 4.65 -0.83 9.68
C VAL A 115 4.63 -1.58 8.36
N ALA A 116 3.52 -1.54 7.64
CA ALA A 116 3.41 -2.07 6.29
C ALA A 116 2.95 -0.98 5.31
N GLY A 117 3.26 -1.17 4.04
CA GLY A 117 2.83 -0.22 3.03
C GLY A 117 3.18 -0.64 1.62
N LEU A 118 2.65 0.13 0.67
CA LEU A 118 3.00 0.06 -0.74
C LEU A 118 3.86 1.26 -1.10
N LEU A 119 4.91 1.00 -1.85
CA LEU A 119 5.82 1.98 -2.41
C LEU A 119 5.66 1.99 -3.93
N GLN A 120 5.65 3.20 -4.50
CA GLN A 120 5.61 3.40 -5.95
C GLN A 120 6.79 4.26 -6.36
N TYR A 121 7.34 3.97 -7.54
CA TYR A 121 8.30 4.87 -8.15
C TYR A 121 7.63 6.20 -8.52
N ARG A 122 8.19 7.31 -8.04
CA ARG A 122 7.70 8.65 -8.37
C ARG A 122 8.85 9.65 -8.43
N GLN A 123 8.98 10.28 -9.58
CA GLN A 123 9.80 11.46 -9.75
C GLN A 123 9.12 12.69 -9.12
N ARG A 124 9.91 13.65 -8.66
CA ARG A 124 9.40 14.99 -8.34
C ARG A 124 9.16 15.74 -9.64
N LYS A 125 8.23 16.71 -9.62
CA LYS A 125 8.03 17.65 -10.74
C LYS A 125 9.33 18.31 -11.22
N GLU A 126 10.28 18.56 -10.32
CA GLU A 126 11.58 19.12 -10.67
C GLU A 126 12.49 18.12 -11.40
N GLU A 127 12.48 16.86 -10.97
CA GLU A 127 13.21 15.75 -11.61
C GLU A 127 12.63 15.48 -13.01
N GLU A 128 11.30 15.48 -13.15
CA GLU A 128 10.60 15.38 -14.44
C GLU A 128 10.98 16.54 -15.38
N ARG A 129 10.98 17.79 -14.87
CA ARG A 129 11.38 18.97 -15.64
C ARG A 129 12.84 18.91 -16.08
N GLN A 130 13.73 18.40 -15.23
CA GLN A 130 15.14 18.23 -15.57
C GLN A 130 15.31 17.14 -16.64
N ALA A 131 14.64 16.00 -16.49
CA ALA A 131 14.65 14.93 -17.48
C ALA A 131 14.17 15.43 -18.86
N GLN A 132 13.05 16.15 -18.90
CA GLN A 132 12.52 16.76 -20.13
C GLN A 132 13.49 17.79 -20.74
N LYS A 133 14.17 18.58 -19.90
CA LYS A 133 15.17 19.55 -20.37
C LYS A 133 16.40 18.85 -20.96
N LEU A 134 16.88 17.80 -20.31
CA LEU A 134 17.98 16.95 -20.80
C LEU A 134 17.61 16.26 -22.10
N GLU A 135 16.39 15.72 -22.23
CA GLU A 135 15.90 15.10 -23.46
C GLU A 135 15.85 16.11 -24.63
N ARG A 136 15.29 17.31 -24.38
CA ARG A 136 15.28 18.41 -25.37
C ARG A 136 16.69 18.86 -25.75
N GLN A 137 17.61 18.93 -24.78
CA GLN A 137 19.01 19.30 -25.07
C GLN A 137 19.76 18.20 -25.82
N SER A 138 19.47 16.93 -25.54
CA SER A 138 20.07 15.78 -26.23
C SER A 138 19.67 15.75 -27.71
N PHE A 139 18.44 16.17 -28.03
CA PHE A 139 17.99 16.36 -29.40
C PHE A 139 18.74 17.49 -30.13
N LEU A 140 19.08 18.56 -29.42
CA LEU A 140 19.76 19.74 -30.00
C LEU A 140 21.28 19.59 -30.09
N PHE A 141 21.88 18.80 -29.20
CA PHE A 141 23.33 18.59 -29.12
C PHE A 141 23.68 17.10 -28.97
N PRO A 142 23.52 16.30 -30.05
CA PRO A 142 23.90 14.89 -30.07
C PRO A 142 25.43 14.75 -29.96
N GLY A 143 25.94 14.67 -28.72
CA GLY A 143 27.37 14.58 -28.44
C GLY A 143 27.79 15.17 -27.09
N VAL A 144 26.94 15.97 -26.44
CA VAL A 144 27.22 16.59 -25.11
C VAL A 144 26.66 15.75 -23.96
N ILE A 145 26.38 14.45 -24.19
CA ILE A 145 25.88 13.55 -23.15
C ILE A 145 27.07 13.09 -22.31
N LYS A 146 27.56 13.97 -21.42
CA LYS A 146 28.34 13.53 -20.26
C LYS A 146 27.38 12.79 -19.35
N SER A 147 27.65 11.49 -19.17
CA SER A 147 27.35 10.66 -18.00
C SER A 147 26.56 11.37 -16.90
N GLY A 148 25.28 11.65 -17.14
CA GLY A 148 24.37 12.06 -16.10
C GLY A 148 24.17 10.81 -15.27
N ILE A 149 24.73 10.79 -14.06
CA ILE A 149 24.36 9.80 -13.04
C ILE A 149 22.84 9.86 -13.00
N SER A 150 22.18 8.83 -13.55
CA SER A 150 20.74 8.68 -13.41
C SER A 150 20.51 8.62 -11.91
N ASP A 151 19.82 9.63 -11.38
CA ASP A 151 19.42 9.65 -9.98
C ASP A 151 18.76 8.30 -9.69
N PRO A 152 19.18 7.57 -8.64
CA PRO A 152 18.63 6.26 -8.36
C PRO A 152 17.13 6.39 -8.17
N PRO A 153 16.35 5.37 -8.58
CA PRO A 153 14.90 5.49 -8.56
C PRO A 153 14.40 5.82 -7.15
N LYS A 154 13.38 6.68 -7.00
CA LYS A 154 12.89 7.07 -5.68
C LYS A 154 11.54 6.41 -5.43
N TYR A 155 11.55 5.38 -4.58
CA TYR A 155 10.34 4.71 -4.12
C TYR A 155 9.68 5.55 -3.03
N ARG A 156 8.48 6.04 -3.31
CA ARG A 156 7.71 6.88 -2.38
C ARG A 156 6.49 6.13 -1.89
N ARG A 157 6.10 6.44 -0.66
CA ARG A 157 4.90 5.88 -0.05
C ARG A 157 3.66 6.16 -0.89
N GLN A 158 2.89 5.11 -1.13
CA GLN A 158 1.52 5.18 -1.59
C GLN A 158 0.50 4.85 -0.49
N SER A 159 0.85 3.96 0.44
CA SER A 159 0.05 3.60 1.62
C SER A 159 0.96 3.32 2.83
N CYS A 160 0.44 3.55 4.04
CA CYS A 160 1.09 3.23 5.31
C CYS A 160 0.04 2.68 6.26
N TYR A 161 0.32 1.54 6.87
CA TYR A 161 -0.48 0.93 7.92
C TYR A 161 0.44 0.62 9.07
N LEU A 162 0.01 0.97 10.29
CA LEU A 162 0.81 0.87 11.49
C LEU A 162 0.08 -0.03 12.50
N SER A 163 0.84 -0.77 13.30
CA SER A 163 0.33 -1.44 14.50
C SER A 163 -0.14 -0.41 15.53
N GLU A 164 -1.02 -0.81 16.45
CA GLU A 164 -1.50 0.06 17.54
C GLU A 164 -0.38 0.57 18.46
N GLN A 165 0.77 -0.11 18.51
CA GLN A 165 1.92 0.28 19.33
C GLN A 165 2.73 1.43 18.73
N CYS A 166 2.52 1.78 17.46
CA CYS A 166 3.32 2.81 16.78
C CYS A 166 2.82 4.23 17.11
N SER A 167 3.76 5.13 17.42
CA SER A 167 3.53 6.57 17.34
C SER A 167 3.58 7.07 15.88
N ASP A 168 3.24 8.34 15.64
CA ASP A 168 3.37 8.95 14.31
C ASP A 168 4.83 9.04 13.81
N ASP A 169 5.80 8.90 14.70
CA ASP A 169 7.23 8.91 14.33
C ASP A 169 7.61 7.71 13.46
N PHE A 170 6.83 6.63 13.54
CA PHE A 170 7.00 5.44 12.69
C PHE A 170 6.42 5.62 11.29
N THR A 171 5.64 6.67 11.05
CA THR A 171 5.02 6.94 9.76
C THR A 171 6.06 7.30 8.69
N VAL A 172 6.20 6.47 7.66
CA VAL A 172 6.98 6.81 6.45
C VAL A 172 6.30 7.98 5.74
N ARG A 173 6.92 9.17 5.69
CA ARG A 173 6.28 10.36 5.08
C ARG A 173 6.23 10.24 3.55
N TRP A 174 5.23 10.86 2.91
CA TRP A 174 4.98 10.79 1.45
C TRP A 174 6.18 11.21 0.57
N ASN A 175 7.02 12.10 1.08
CA ASN A 175 8.16 12.67 0.36
C ASN A 175 9.49 11.94 0.62
N LYS A 176 9.49 10.94 1.51
CA LYS A 176 10.65 10.15 1.90
C LYS A 176 10.73 8.86 1.07
N SER A 177 11.95 8.36 0.96
CA SER A 177 12.31 7.12 0.26
C SER A 177 13.35 6.38 1.08
N PHE A 178 13.39 5.06 0.93
CA PHE A 178 14.43 4.23 1.51
C PHE A 178 15.77 4.50 0.82
N ASP A 179 16.87 4.12 1.47
CA ASP A 179 18.19 4.17 0.84
C ASP A 179 18.24 3.23 -0.38
N PRO A 180 18.90 3.59 -1.50
CA PRO A 180 19.07 2.72 -2.66
C PRO A 180 19.69 1.34 -2.37
N SER A 181 20.43 1.18 -1.27
CA SER A 181 20.96 -0.12 -0.84
C SER A 181 19.94 -0.99 -0.11
N SER A 182 18.75 -0.48 0.19
CA SER A 182 17.68 -1.16 0.93
C SER A 182 17.14 -2.40 0.20
N VAL A 183 16.60 -3.35 0.96
CA VAL A 183 15.82 -4.48 0.43
C VAL A 183 14.65 -4.06 -0.45
N ILE A 184 14.11 -2.85 -0.28
CA ILE A 184 13.06 -2.31 -1.17
C ILE A 184 13.53 -2.37 -2.63
N TYR A 185 14.75 -1.90 -2.89
CA TYR A 185 15.32 -1.82 -4.23
C TYR A 185 15.67 -3.20 -4.78
N ARG A 186 16.18 -4.08 -3.91
CA ARG A 186 16.43 -5.48 -4.28
C ARG A 186 15.14 -6.22 -4.62
N ALA A 187 14.07 -5.99 -3.86
CA ALA A 187 12.77 -6.62 -4.08
C ALA A 187 12.07 -6.15 -5.36
N ALA A 188 12.41 -4.95 -5.86
CA ALA A 188 11.89 -4.47 -7.14
C ALA A 188 12.41 -5.29 -8.34
N THR A 189 13.63 -5.82 -8.25
CA THR A 189 14.30 -6.54 -9.34
C THR A 189 14.40 -8.05 -9.11
N SER A 190 14.26 -8.52 -7.88
CA SER A 190 14.38 -9.93 -7.50
C SER A 190 13.01 -10.61 -7.39
N ALA A 191 13.00 -11.92 -7.57
CA ALA A 191 11.82 -12.74 -7.27
C ALA A 191 11.77 -13.06 -5.76
N GLY A 192 10.55 -13.16 -5.21
CA GLY A 192 10.32 -13.57 -3.83
C GLY A 192 10.58 -12.46 -2.78
N VAL A 193 10.40 -12.84 -1.52
CA VAL A 193 10.59 -11.93 -0.37
C VAL A 193 12.07 -11.69 -0.13
N GLN A 194 12.45 -10.42 -0.03
CA GLN A 194 13.76 -9.96 0.41
C GLN A 194 13.66 -9.49 1.86
N ALA A 195 14.69 -9.74 2.68
CA ALA A 195 14.70 -9.35 4.08
C ALA A 195 16.07 -8.80 4.51
N SER A 196 16.06 -7.83 5.43
CA SER A 196 17.27 -7.24 6.05
C SER A 196 16.88 -6.51 7.34
N ILE A 197 17.85 -6.18 8.18
CA ILE A 197 17.66 -5.25 9.29
C ILE A 197 17.90 -3.83 8.79
N GLU A 198 16.88 -2.99 8.86
CA GLU A 198 16.93 -1.62 8.35
C GLU A 198 16.12 -0.65 9.23
N VAL A 199 16.49 0.62 9.14
CA VAL A 199 15.76 1.73 9.74
C VAL A 199 14.74 2.25 8.74
N LEU A 200 13.52 2.50 9.20
CA LEU A 200 12.51 3.16 8.36
C LEU A 200 12.97 4.59 8.01
N PRO A 201 12.65 5.14 6.82
CA PRO A 201 13.01 6.50 6.43
C PRO A 201 12.08 7.53 7.10
N ASN A 202 12.10 7.54 8.42
CA ASN A 202 11.30 8.36 9.32
C ASN A 202 12.19 8.96 10.44
N GLU A 203 11.58 9.48 11.50
CA GLU A 203 12.29 10.15 12.60
C GLU A 203 12.54 9.24 13.80
N ALA A 204 11.98 8.02 13.80
CA ALA A 204 12.08 7.09 14.93
C ALA A 204 13.50 6.53 15.12
N GLY A 205 14.29 6.40 14.05
CA GLY A 205 15.68 5.92 14.11
C GLY A 205 15.86 4.46 14.55
N LEU A 206 14.77 3.73 14.77
CA LEU A 206 14.79 2.35 15.24
C LEU A 206 15.06 1.39 14.09
N SER A 207 16.02 0.47 14.30
CA SER A 207 16.28 -0.64 13.38
C SER A 207 15.28 -1.77 13.64
N GLY A 208 14.89 -2.46 12.58
CA GLY A 208 14.04 -3.64 12.68
C GLY A 208 14.10 -4.46 11.41
N ARG A 209 13.47 -5.63 11.44
CA ARG A 209 13.37 -6.50 10.28
C ARG A 209 12.46 -5.88 9.23
N LEU A 210 13.05 -5.50 8.10
CA LEU A 210 12.35 -5.07 6.90
C LEU A 210 12.27 -6.22 5.91
N GLU A 211 11.04 -6.60 5.55
CA GLU A 211 10.72 -7.51 4.47
C GLU A 211 10.11 -6.74 3.31
N ALA A 212 10.47 -7.10 2.08
CA ALA A 212 9.98 -6.46 0.88
C ALA A 212 9.73 -7.47 -0.24
N ILE A 213 8.70 -7.24 -1.05
CA ILE A 213 8.40 -8.04 -2.23
C ILE A 213 7.82 -7.15 -3.32
N ARG A 214 8.14 -7.46 -4.58
CA ARG A 214 7.41 -6.89 -5.72
C ARG A 214 5.91 -7.19 -5.54
N ALA A 215 5.07 -6.16 -5.61
CA ALA A 215 3.64 -6.33 -5.43
C ALA A 215 3.10 -7.34 -6.47
N PRO A 216 2.43 -8.44 -6.06
CA PRO A 216 1.95 -9.46 -7.00
C PRO A 216 0.97 -8.90 -8.04
N PHE A 217 0.24 -7.85 -7.67
CA PHE A 217 -0.60 -7.09 -8.58
C PHE A 217 0.03 -5.72 -8.86
N GLN A 218 0.29 -5.43 -10.13
CA GLN A 218 0.76 -4.14 -10.59
C GLN A 218 -0.42 -3.32 -11.12
N ARG A 219 -0.46 -2.04 -10.77
CA ARG A 219 -1.50 -1.12 -11.25
C ARG A 219 -1.24 -0.77 -12.71
N GLU A 220 -2.28 -0.34 -13.41
CA GLU A 220 -2.18 0.07 -14.83
C GLU A 220 -1.20 1.22 -15.05
N ASN A 221 -1.00 2.07 -14.03
CA ASN A 221 -0.06 3.18 -14.04
C ASN A 221 1.28 2.88 -13.34
N ALA A 222 1.57 1.62 -13.02
CA ALA A 222 2.87 1.25 -12.46
C ALA A 222 3.96 1.49 -13.51
N HIS A 223 5.14 1.94 -13.06
CA HIS A 223 6.26 2.17 -13.96
C HIS A 223 6.77 0.82 -14.51
N PRO A 224 7.02 0.69 -15.83
CA PRO A 224 7.37 -0.59 -16.44
C PRO A 224 8.67 -1.21 -15.87
N GLU A 225 9.64 -0.36 -15.54
CA GLU A 225 10.96 -0.79 -15.03
C GLU A 225 11.09 -0.69 -13.50
N HIS A 226 10.13 -0.02 -12.85
CA HIS A 226 10.17 0.25 -11.41
C HIS A 226 8.83 -0.14 -10.80
N PRO A 227 8.56 -1.45 -10.66
CA PRO A 227 7.28 -1.95 -10.23
C PRO A 227 6.97 -1.51 -8.80
N ASP A 228 5.69 -1.52 -8.44
CA ASP A 228 5.24 -1.27 -7.08
C ASP A 228 5.79 -2.34 -6.13
N VAL A 229 6.22 -1.93 -4.94
CA VAL A 229 6.85 -2.79 -3.92
C VAL A 229 6.03 -2.73 -2.65
N LEU A 230 5.67 -3.90 -2.11
CA LEU A 230 5.10 -4.04 -0.78
C LEU A 230 6.22 -4.24 0.25
N PHE A 231 6.04 -3.67 1.44
CA PHE A 231 6.94 -3.92 2.54
C PHE A 231 6.19 -4.18 3.85
N LEU A 232 6.87 -4.88 4.75
CA LEU A 232 6.51 -5.07 6.14
C LEU A 232 7.78 -4.87 6.97
N TRP A 233 7.74 -3.91 7.89
CA TRP A 233 8.78 -3.66 8.86
C TRP A 233 8.24 -4.03 10.24
N THR A 234 9.04 -4.72 11.03
CA THR A 234 8.74 -5.05 12.43
C THR A 234 9.96 -4.72 13.28
N ALA A 235 9.75 -4.08 14.43
CA ALA A 235 10.84 -3.99 15.40
C ALA A 235 11.23 -5.39 15.86
N ASP A 236 12.53 -5.64 16.01
CA ASP A 236 12.98 -6.87 16.66
C ASP A 236 12.54 -6.80 18.13
N ASN A 237 11.81 -7.81 18.59
CA ASN A 237 11.35 -7.91 19.97
C ASN A 237 12.44 -8.45 20.92
N ASP A 238 13.71 -8.47 20.50
CA ASP A 238 14.81 -8.92 21.34
C ASP A 238 15.32 -7.75 22.22
N VAL A 239 14.49 -7.36 23.20
CA VAL A 239 14.87 -7.03 24.59
C VAL A 239 13.72 -7.40 25.53
#